data_AF-A0A0Z8LLK3-F1
#
_entry.id   AF-A0A0Z8LLK3-F1
#
_cell.length_a   1.000
_cell.length_b   1.000
_cell.length_c   1.000
_cell.angle_alpha   90.00
_cell.angle_beta   90.00
_cell.angle_gamma   90.00
#
_symmetry.space_group_name_H-M   'P 1'
#
loop_
_entity.id
_entity.type
_entity.pdbx_description
1 polymer ?
#
loop_
_entity_poly.entity_id
_entity_poly.type
_entity_poly.pdbx_seq_one_letter_code
_entity_poly.pdbx_strand_id
1 'polypeptide(L)'
;MSIDLNILWFEDTTTWYNNIYRKLERYVKDRNFLLKVTRFDTVNTEQLVKLLHEKHFDVIFIDLNLLGSIKGTSAIEVIRRQNILSDILFYSVQKNDIEDQLSKKFIEGTYVCSRENYEFIPKAKKIIDKNILKTENVLSIRGLLMNNVSVFDQKMKLIISKYLDLATEDEKNSLDRYVEKQGRDFYNKISKVHQNSTSASEGYLKAVLEQERAYVMDSDKLARVVNKIFKMLKSSNDDKYDERYDNFVDNYRSNILKERNLLAHAKTDGVHGFKIENQDGRIITYDSVKCNEIRGNINRYNNLFEETLHKWG
;
A
#
# COMPACT_ATOMS: atom_id res chain seq x y z
N MET A 1 -5.94 -2.29 5.51
CA MET A 1 -6.27 -2.00 4.10
C MET A 1 -4.98 -2.07 3.29
N SER A 2 -5.01 -2.73 2.13
CA SER A 2 -3.86 -2.85 1.23
C SER A 2 -4.05 -1.96 0.00
N ILE A 3 -2.97 -1.69 -0.72
CA ILE A 3 -2.95 -1.09 -2.07
C ILE A 3 -3.11 -2.16 -3.16
N ASP A 4 -3.42 -3.39 -2.79
CA ASP A 4 -3.71 -4.46 -3.75
C ASP A 4 -5.09 -4.26 -4.37
N LEU A 5 -5.15 -4.40 -5.70
CA LEU A 5 -6.38 -4.54 -6.46
C LEU A 5 -6.47 -5.98 -6.96
N ASN A 6 -7.36 -6.76 -6.37
CA ASN A 6 -7.52 -8.18 -6.61
C ASN A 6 -8.56 -8.42 -7.71
N ILE A 7 -8.12 -9.02 -8.82
CA ILE A 7 -9.00 -9.39 -9.93
C ILE A 7 -9.03 -10.92 -10.05
N LEU A 8 -10.23 -11.49 -10.06
CA LEU A 8 -10.46 -12.87 -10.49
C LEU A 8 -10.75 -12.85 -12.00
N TRP A 9 -10.00 -13.60 -12.80
CA TRP A 9 -10.09 -13.51 -14.25
C TRP A 9 -10.22 -14.89 -14.89
N PHE A 10 -11.34 -15.16 -15.55
CA PHE A 10 -11.54 -16.34 -16.37
C PHE A 10 -11.23 -16.03 -17.83
N GLU A 11 -10.11 -16.54 -18.34
CA GLU A 11 -9.60 -16.31 -19.69
C GLU A 11 -8.64 -17.44 -20.09
N ASP A 12 -8.94 -18.15 -21.17
CA ASP A 12 -8.17 -19.29 -21.66
C ASP A 12 -7.06 -18.89 -22.64
N THR A 13 -7.22 -17.78 -23.36
CA THR A 13 -6.29 -17.37 -24.40
C THR A 13 -5.12 -16.59 -23.80
N THR A 14 -4.02 -17.30 -23.56
CA THR A 14 -2.84 -16.74 -22.89
C THR A 14 -2.23 -15.52 -23.57
N THR A 15 -2.21 -15.48 -24.91
CA THR A 15 -1.66 -14.34 -25.66
C THR A 15 -2.47 -13.07 -25.46
N TRP A 16 -3.81 -13.19 -25.55
CA TRP A 16 -4.73 -12.08 -25.30
C TRP A 16 -4.63 -11.62 -23.84
N TYR A 17 -4.76 -12.55 -22.89
CA TYR A 17 -4.60 -12.28 -21.45
C TYR A 17 -3.34 -11.47 -21.15
N ASN A 18 -2.18 -11.93 -21.61
CA ASN A 18 -0.90 -11.26 -21.35
C ASN A 18 -0.82 -9.85 -21.96
N ASN A 19 -1.47 -9.62 -23.10
CA ASN A 19 -1.53 -8.29 -23.71
C ASN A 19 -2.37 -7.33 -22.85
N ILE A 20 -3.57 -7.77 -22.46
CA ILE A 20 -4.49 -6.96 -21.68
C ILE A 20 -3.96 -6.74 -20.26
N TYR A 21 -3.43 -7.78 -19.62
CA TYR A 21 -2.81 -7.71 -18.30
C TYR A 21 -1.79 -6.58 -18.22
N ARG A 22 -0.83 -6.51 -19.16
CA ARG A 22 0.19 -5.44 -19.16
C ARG A 22 -0.42 -4.03 -19.24
N LYS A 23 -1.50 -3.87 -20.02
CA LYS A 23 -2.18 -2.58 -20.17
C LYS A 23 -2.93 -2.19 -18.89
N LEU A 24 -3.58 -3.16 -18.23
CA LEU A 24 -4.26 -2.94 -16.96
C LEU A 24 -3.28 -2.74 -15.81
N GLU A 25 -2.21 -3.52 -15.76
CA GLU A 25 -1.14 -3.39 -14.77
C GLU A 25 -0.53 -1.99 -14.82
N ARG A 26 -0.18 -1.49 -16.01
CA ARG A 26 0.30 -0.11 -16.17
C ARG A 26 -0.74 0.90 -15.67
N TYR A 27 -2.00 0.73 -16.05
CA TYR A 27 -3.09 1.65 -15.65
C TYR A 27 -3.31 1.72 -14.14
N VAL A 28 -3.24 0.57 -13.47
CA VAL A 28 -3.39 0.42 -12.02
C VAL A 28 -2.15 0.96 -11.30
N LYS A 29 -0.95 0.72 -11.85
CA LYS A 29 0.31 1.25 -11.34
C LYS A 29 0.35 2.79 -11.39
N ASP A 30 -0.17 3.40 -12.45
CA ASP A 30 -0.29 4.87 -12.56
C ASP A 30 -1.18 5.48 -11.45
N ARG A 31 -2.00 4.66 -10.77
CA ARG A 31 -2.84 5.00 -9.61
C ARG A 31 -2.26 4.55 -8.27
N ASN A 32 -1.01 4.10 -8.27
CA ASN A 32 -0.27 3.61 -7.10
C ASN A 32 -0.93 2.41 -6.40
N PHE A 33 -1.67 1.60 -7.16
CA PHE A 33 -2.16 0.28 -6.73
C PHE A 33 -1.27 -0.82 -7.32
N LEU A 34 -1.33 -2.00 -6.70
CA LEU A 34 -0.70 -3.22 -7.17
C LEU A 34 -1.76 -4.16 -7.72
N LEU A 35 -1.70 -4.44 -9.02
CA LEU A 35 -2.63 -5.37 -9.65
C LEU A 35 -2.29 -6.83 -9.25
N LYS A 36 -3.24 -7.53 -8.63
CA LYS A 36 -3.13 -8.94 -8.24
C LYS A 36 -4.18 -9.76 -8.97
N VAL A 37 -3.79 -10.42 -10.05
CA VAL A 37 -4.71 -11.26 -10.83
C VAL A 37 -4.60 -12.72 -10.41
N THR A 38 -5.75 -13.34 -10.13
CA THR A 38 -5.88 -14.79 -10.07
C THR A 38 -6.60 -15.25 -11.33
N ARG A 39 -5.89 -15.94 -12.23
CA ARG A 39 -6.40 -16.37 -13.53
C ARG A 39 -6.86 -17.83 -13.50
N PHE A 40 -8.00 -18.10 -14.12
CA PHE A 40 -8.49 -19.43 -14.48
C PHE A 40 -8.61 -19.53 -16.00
N ASP A 41 -8.07 -20.58 -16.59
CA ASP A 41 -8.27 -20.92 -18.00
C ASP A 41 -9.47 -21.87 -18.20
N THR A 42 -9.90 -22.55 -17.14
CA THR A 42 -11.13 -23.35 -17.07
C THR A 42 -11.80 -23.21 -15.70
N VAL A 43 -13.09 -23.54 -15.59
CA VAL A 43 -13.84 -23.42 -14.34
C VAL A 43 -13.75 -24.73 -13.56
N ASN A 44 -12.89 -24.77 -12.52
CA ASN A 44 -12.92 -25.82 -11.49
C ASN A 44 -13.71 -25.32 -10.28
N THR A 45 -14.92 -25.84 -10.06
CA THR A 45 -15.83 -25.38 -9.01
C THR A 45 -15.26 -25.54 -7.60
N GLU A 46 -14.63 -26.66 -7.28
CA GLU A 46 -14.09 -26.92 -5.94
C GLU A 46 -12.96 -25.95 -5.61
N GLN A 47 -12.03 -25.80 -6.56
CA GLN A 47 -10.92 -24.85 -6.43
C GLN A 47 -11.43 -23.41 -6.34
N LEU A 48 -12.44 -23.05 -7.14
CA LEU A 48 -13.06 -21.74 -7.12
C LEU A 48 -13.70 -21.45 -5.76
N VAL A 49 -14.51 -22.36 -5.22
CA VAL A 49 -15.15 -22.18 -3.91
C VAL A 49 -14.10 -21.98 -2.81
N LYS A 50 -13.07 -22.83 -2.77
CA LYS A 50 -11.98 -22.69 -1.80
C LYS A 50 -11.31 -21.32 -1.89
N LEU A 51 -10.96 -20.90 -3.10
CA LEU A 51 -10.33 -19.60 -3.34
C LEU A 51 -11.22 -18.42 -2.90
N LEU A 52 -12.52 -18.50 -3.17
CA LEU A 52 -13.49 -17.47 -2.80
C LEU A 52 -13.68 -17.34 -1.27
N HIS A 53 -13.38 -18.39 -0.49
CA HIS A 53 -13.35 -18.31 0.99
C HIS A 53 -12.03 -17.73 1.53
N GLU A 54 -10.92 -17.97 0.85
CA GLU A 54 -9.59 -17.54 1.28
C GLU A 54 -9.27 -16.10 0.85
N LYS A 55 -9.85 -15.61 -0.25
CA LYS A 55 -9.45 -14.37 -0.89
C LYS A 55 -10.64 -13.52 -1.34
N HIS A 56 -10.56 -12.23 -1.00
CA HIS A 56 -11.46 -11.21 -1.53
C HIS A 56 -11.03 -10.76 -2.93
N PHE A 57 -12.01 -10.55 -3.82
CA PHE A 57 -11.80 -10.01 -5.16
C PHE A 57 -12.60 -8.72 -5.35
N ASP A 58 -11.93 -7.66 -5.77
CA ASP A 58 -12.54 -6.34 -5.98
C ASP A 58 -13.37 -6.34 -7.27
N VAL A 59 -12.89 -7.06 -8.30
CA VAL A 59 -13.51 -7.17 -9.61
C VAL A 59 -13.35 -8.58 -10.17
N ILE A 60 -14.33 -9.04 -10.95
CA ILE A 60 -14.28 -10.34 -11.63
C ILE A 60 -14.43 -10.11 -13.14
N PHE A 61 -13.53 -10.68 -13.94
CA PHE A 61 -13.61 -10.67 -15.40
C PHE A 61 -13.89 -12.07 -15.92
N ILE A 62 -14.87 -12.21 -16.81
CA ILE A 62 -15.31 -13.52 -17.32
C ILE A 62 -15.43 -13.47 -18.84
N ASP A 63 -14.59 -14.24 -19.53
CA ASP A 63 -14.84 -14.60 -20.93
C ASP A 63 -16.04 -15.57 -20.99
N LEU A 64 -17.05 -15.26 -21.80
CA LEU A 64 -18.19 -16.14 -22.02
C LEU A 64 -17.91 -17.23 -23.06
N ASN A 65 -16.83 -17.11 -23.84
CA ASN A 65 -16.40 -18.08 -24.84
C ASN A 65 -15.31 -19.04 -24.36
N LEU A 66 -15.10 -19.21 -23.05
CA LEU A 66 -14.11 -20.14 -22.49
C LEU A 66 -14.22 -21.54 -23.14
N LEU A 67 -13.08 -22.06 -23.60
CA LEU A 67 -12.96 -23.41 -24.10
C LEU A 67 -13.12 -24.42 -22.95
N GLY A 68 -14.07 -25.36 -23.07
CA GLY A 68 -14.29 -26.42 -22.08
C GLY A 68 -15.76 -26.80 -21.88
N SER A 69 -16.01 -27.80 -21.03
CA SER A 69 -17.36 -28.29 -20.70
C SER A 69 -18.14 -27.37 -19.76
N ILE A 70 -17.43 -26.49 -19.03
CA ILE A 70 -18.02 -25.57 -18.06
C ILE A 70 -17.90 -24.15 -18.59
N LYS A 71 -19.03 -23.59 -19.04
CA LYS A 71 -19.12 -22.25 -19.62
C LYS A 71 -18.88 -21.16 -18.56
N GLY A 72 -18.48 -19.96 -18.99
CA GLY A 72 -18.35 -18.78 -18.10
C GLY A 72 -19.62 -18.47 -17.29
N THR A 73 -20.80 -18.85 -17.80
CA THR A 73 -22.09 -18.76 -17.08
C THR A 73 -22.19 -19.65 -15.83
N SER A 74 -21.40 -20.72 -15.73
CA SER A 74 -21.39 -21.59 -14.55
C SER A 74 -20.54 -20.98 -13.42
N ALA A 75 -19.46 -20.27 -13.76
CA ALA A 75 -18.62 -19.59 -12.77
C ALA A 75 -19.42 -18.58 -11.95
N ILE A 76 -20.30 -17.81 -12.59
CA ILE A 76 -21.09 -16.78 -11.88
C ILE A 76 -22.10 -17.37 -10.91
N GLU A 77 -22.74 -18.49 -11.24
CA GLU A 77 -23.64 -19.16 -10.30
C GLU A 77 -22.89 -19.61 -9.04
N VAL A 78 -21.71 -20.18 -9.22
CA VAL A 78 -20.85 -20.60 -8.11
C VAL A 78 -20.47 -19.39 -7.25
N ILE A 79 -20.01 -18.30 -7.88
CA ILE A 79 -19.64 -17.06 -7.18
C ILE A 79 -20.82 -16.49 -6.38
N ARG A 80 -22.00 -16.35 -6.99
CA ARG A 80 -23.18 -15.77 -6.34
C ARG A 80 -23.74 -16.67 -5.23
N ARG A 81 -23.64 -18.00 -5.36
CA ARG A 81 -23.98 -18.94 -4.26
C ARG A 81 -23.09 -18.78 -3.02
N GLN A 82 -21.90 -18.19 -3.17
CA GLN A 82 -21.03 -17.83 -2.04
C GLN A 82 -21.33 -16.43 -1.47
N ASN A 83 -22.44 -15.78 -1.85
CA ASN A 83 -22.81 -14.42 -1.45
C ASN A 83 -21.77 -13.34 -1.81
N ILE A 84 -20.99 -13.56 -2.86
CA ILE A 84 -20.00 -12.60 -3.34
C ILE A 84 -20.67 -11.65 -4.33
N LEU A 85 -20.66 -10.35 -4.02
CA LEU A 85 -21.34 -9.29 -4.78
C LEU A 85 -20.39 -8.38 -5.56
N SER A 86 -19.14 -8.80 -5.75
CA SER A 86 -18.17 -8.05 -6.55
C SER A 86 -18.70 -7.76 -7.96
N ASP A 87 -18.32 -6.59 -8.48
CA ASP A 87 -18.66 -6.14 -9.83
C ASP A 87 -18.07 -7.13 -10.86
N ILE A 88 -18.87 -7.55 -11.84
CA ILE A 88 -18.47 -8.54 -12.85
C ILE A 88 -18.48 -7.90 -14.25
N LEU A 89 -17.39 -8.05 -14.99
CA LEU A 89 -17.32 -7.72 -16.41
C LEU A 89 -17.34 -8.99 -17.26
N PHE A 90 -18.45 -9.20 -17.96
CA PHE A 90 -18.56 -10.18 -19.01
C PHE A 90 -18.06 -9.63 -20.32
N TYR A 91 -17.32 -10.47 -21.04
CA TYR A 91 -16.90 -10.16 -22.39
C TYR A 91 -16.94 -11.40 -23.29
N SER A 92 -17.07 -11.15 -24.58
CA SER A 92 -17.19 -12.17 -25.62
C SER A 92 -16.73 -11.60 -26.96
N VAL A 93 -16.34 -12.45 -27.90
CA VAL A 93 -16.08 -12.05 -29.29
C VAL A 93 -17.37 -11.49 -29.94
N GLN A 94 -18.52 -12.11 -29.68
CA GLN A 94 -19.81 -11.66 -30.21
C GLN A 94 -20.67 -11.09 -29.08
N LYS A 95 -20.90 -9.78 -29.11
CA LYS A 95 -21.66 -9.08 -28.05
C LYS A 95 -23.10 -9.59 -27.90
N ASN A 96 -23.75 -9.99 -29.00
CA ASN A 96 -25.11 -10.51 -28.99
C ASN A 96 -25.22 -11.82 -28.19
N ASP A 97 -24.18 -12.66 -28.22
CA ASP A 97 -24.14 -13.91 -27.43
C ASP A 97 -24.18 -13.63 -25.92
N ILE A 98 -23.69 -12.45 -25.49
CA ILE A 98 -23.70 -12.03 -24.09
C ILE A 98 -25.14 -11.72 -23.64
N GLU A 99 -25.87 -10.96 -24.45
CA GLU A 99 -27.23 -10.53 -24.14
C GLU A 99 -28.18 -11.73 -24.12
N ASP A 100 -28.02 -12.70 -25.03
CA ASP A 100 -28.82 -13.92 -25.04
C ASP A 100 -28.54 -14.86 -23.86
N GLN A 101 -27.29 -14.91 -23.39
CA GLN A 101 -26.91 -15.72 -22.22
C GLN A 101 -27.32 -15.07 -20.91
N LEU A 102 -27.24 -13.74 -20.80
CA LEU A 102 -27.57 -13.00 -19.58
C LEU A 102 -29.05 -12.64 -19.47
N SER A 103 -29.78 -12.41 -20.58
CA SER A 103 -31.23 -12.14 -20.53
C SER A 103 -32.03 -13.28 -19.88
N LYS A 104 -31.51 -14.51 -19.95
CA LYS A 104 -32.11 -15.70 -19.35
C LYS A 104 -31.85 -15.81 -17.83
N LYS A 105 -30.94 -15.01 -17.28
CA LYS A 105 -30.52 -15.04 -15.87
C LYS A 105 -30.25 -13.62 -15.39
N PHE A 106 -31.16 -13.05 -14.60
CA PHE A 106 -30.90 -11.76 -13.96
C PHE A 106 -29.75 -11.89 -12.96
N ILE A 107 -28.65 -11.17 -13.20
CA ILE A 107 -27.50 -11.19 -12.30
C ILE A 107 -27.05 -9.77 -12.00
N GLU A 108 -27.09 -9.43 -10.71
CA GLU A 108 -26.77 -8.10 -10.20
C GLU A 108 -25.29 -7.75 -10.30
N GLY A 109 -24.99 -6.46 -10.50
CA GLY A 109 -23.63 -5.93 -10.53
C GLY A 109 -22.82 -6.38 -11.75
N THR A 110 -23.48 -6.65 -12.87
CA THR A 110 -22.86 -7.13 -14.10
C THR A 110 -22.73 -6.03 -15.15
N TYR A 111 -21.64 -6.11 -15.91
CA TYR A 111 -21.31 -5.24 -17.02
C TYR A 111 -20.94 -6.11 -18.23
N VAL A 112 -21.19 -5.61 -19.43
CA VAL A 112 -20.93 -6.34 -20.68
C VAL A 112 -20.11 -5.50 -21.66
N CYS A 113 -19.25 -6.14 -22.45
CA CYS A 113 -18.55 -5.54 -23.58
C CYS A 113 -18.08 -6.60 -24.59
N SER A 114 -17.71 -6.19 -25.81
CA SER A 114 -16.90 -7.03 -26.68
C SER A 114 -15.50 -7.24 -26.12
N ARG A 115 -14.88 -8.37 -26.49
CA ARG A 115 -13.46 -8.70 -26.29
C ARG A 115 -12.52 -7.75 -27.04
N GLU A 116 -13.03 -7.01 -28.02
CA GLU A 116 -12.25 -6.03 -28.77
C GLU A 116 -11.57 -5.00 -27.85
N ASN A 117 -10.27 -4.75 -28.09
CA ASN A 117 -9.44 -3.91 -27.21
C ASN A 117 -10.04 -2.52 -26.95
N TYR A 118 -10.66 -1.93 -27.98
CA TYR A 118 -11.25 -0.59 -27.89
C TYR A 118 -12.51 -0.55 -27.02
N GLU A 119 -13.14 -1.69 -26.73
CA GLU A 119 -14.31 -1.77 -25.85
C GLU A 119 -13.94 -2.38 -24.48
N PHE A 120 -13.21 -3.49 -24.45
CA PHE A 120 -12.83 -4.18 -23.21
C PHE A 120 -12.01 -3.28 -22.30
N ILE A 121 -10.93 -2.68 -22.80
CA ILE A 121 -9.98 -1.94 -21.97
C ILE A 121 -10.65 -0.72 -21.32
N PRO A 122 -11.37 0.15 -22.05
CA PRO A 122 -12.06 1.28 -21.41
C PRO A 122 -13.11 0.84 -20.39
N LYS A 123 -13.84 -0.25 -20.64
CA LYS A 123 -14.85 -0.76 -19.70
C LYS A 123 -14.22 -1.33 -18.43
N ALA A 124 -13.17 -2.15 -18.57
CA ALA A 124 -12.40 -2.68 -17.45
C ALA A 124 -11.82 -1.54 -16.59
N LYS A 125 -11.22 -0.52 -17.22
CA LYS A 125 -10.70 0.68 -16.54
C LYS A 125 -11.76 1.40 -15.71
N LYS A 126 -12.97 1.60 -16.25
CA LYS A 126 -14.08 2.26 -15.52
C LYS A 126 -14.52 1.45 -14.29
N ILE A 127 -14.56 0.13 -14.38
CA ILE A 127 -14.93 -0.74 -13.24
C ILE A 127 -13.81 -0.74 -12.19
N ILE A 128 -12.56 -0.73 -12.63
CA ILE A 128 -11.39 -0.56 -11.75
C ILE A 128 -11.46 0.79 -11.03
N ASP A 129 -11.68 1.90 -11.75
CA ASP A 129 -11.79 3.23 -11.16
C ASP A 129 -12.94 3.30 -10.15
N LYS A 130 -14.10 2.70 -10.46
CA LYS A 130 -15.22 2.58 -9.51
C LYS A 130 -14.78 1.94 -8.18
N ASN A 131 -13.95 0.89 -8.24
CA ASN A 131 -13.48 0.21 -7.03
C ASN A 131 -12.38 0.98 -6.31
N ILE A 132 -11.48 1.64 -7.05
CA ILE A 132 -10.49 2.55 -6.47
C ILE A 132 -11.19 3.71 -5.73
N LEU A 133 -12.20 4.33 -6.34
CA LEU A 133 -12.96 5.44 -5.74
C LEU A 133 -13.62 5.06 -4.41
N LYS A 134 -14.04 3.79 -4.22
CA LYS A 134 -14.57 3.32 -2.93
C LYS A 134 -13.53 3.39 -1.81
N THR A 135 -12.25 3.27 -2.14
CA THR A 135 -11.14 3.37 -1.18
C THR A 135 -10.72 4.81 -0.87
N GLU A 136 -11.25 5.79 -1.59
CA GLU A 136 -10.90 7.21 -1.45
C GLU A 136 -11.82 7.91 -0.44
N ASN A 137 -11.82 7.36 0.78
CA ASN A 137 -12.56 7.89 1.93
C ASN A 137 -11.64 7.99 3.16
N VAL A 138 -12.05 8.78 4.15
CA VAL A 138 -11.22 9.10 5.33
C VAL A 138 -10.78 7.84 6.06
N LEU A 139 -11.68 6.87 6.27
CA LEU A 139 -11.39 5.66 7.05
C LEU A 139 -10.36 4.80 6.32
N SER A 140 -10.54 4.64 5.01
CA SER A 140 -9.67 3.87 4.14
C SER A 140 -8.25 4.44 4.07
N ILE A 141 -8.09 5.73 3.77
CA ILE A 141 -6.76 6.36 3.67
C ILE A 141 -6.08 6.46 5.03
N ARG A 142 -6.84 6.76 6.10
CA ARG A 142 -6.33 6.76 7.47
C ARG A 142 -5.81 5.38 7.86
N GLY A 143 -6.59 4.32 7.63
CA GLY A 143 -6.18 2.95 7.89
C GLY A 143 -4.95 2.54 7.08
N LEU A 144 -4.87 2.98 5.81
CA LEU A 144 -3.71 2.73 4.96
C LEU A 144 -2.43 3.37 5.53
N LEU A 145 -2.48 4.65 5.91
CA LEU A 145 -1.33 5.34 6.50
C LEU A 145 -0.93 4.77 7.85
N MET A 146 -1.88 4.51 8.75
CA MET A 146 -1.61 3.95 10.08
C MET A 146 -0.88 2.60 9.97
N ASN A 147 -1.38 1.71 9.10
CA ASN A 147 -0.75 0.42 8.87
C ASN A 147 0.67 0.58 8.31
N ASN A 148 0.86 1.45 7.30
CA ASN A 148 2.16 1.62 6.66
C ASN A 148 3.17 2.31 7.57
N VAL A 149 2.77 3.27 8.41
CA VAL A 149 3.67 3.87 9.41
C VAL A 149 4.19 2.80 10.37
N SER A 150 3.32 1.90 10.84
CA SER A 150 3.76 0.79 11.68
C SER A 150 4.76 -0.14 10.97
N VAL A 151 4.54 -0.42 9.68
CA VAL A 151 5.48 -1.22 8.86
C VAL A 151 6.80 -0.48 8.67
N PHE A 152 6.75 0.83 8.37
CA PHE A 152 7.93 1.68 8.21
C PHE A 152 8.75 1.75 9.49
N ASP A 153 8.11 1.86 10.65
CA ASP A 153 8.79 1.87 11.94
C ASP A 153 9.58 0.57 12.14
N GLN A 154 9.00 -0.59 11.80
CA GLN A 154 9.73 -1.86 11.86
C GLN A 154 10.89 -1.92 10.86
N LYS A 155 10.69 -1.48 9.62
CA LYS A 155 11.77 -1.41 8.62
C LYS A 155 12.90 -0.48 9.05
N MET A 156 12.57 0.67 9.63
CA MET A 156 13.57 1.60 10.19
C MET A 156 14.34 0.97 11.33
N LYS A 157 13.69 0.23 12.24
CA LYS A 157 14.37 -0.53 13.30
C LYS A 157 15.33 -1.57 12.72
N LEU A 158 14.91 -2.31 11.68
CA LEU A 158 15.76 -3.28 11.00
C LEU A 158 16.97 -2.62 10.33
N ILE A 159 16.78 -1.48 9.66
CA ILE A 159 17.87 -0.68 9.08
C ILE A 159 18.86 -0.26 10.17
N ILE A 160 18.37 0.25 11.30
CA ILE A 160 19.22 0.64 12.43
C ILE A 160 20.00 -0.56 12.95
N SER A 161 19.33 -1.71 13.17
CA SER A 161 19.98 -2.93 13.65
C SER A 161 21.09 -3.39 12.70
N LYS A 162 20.80 -3.49 11.39
CA LYS A 162 21.78 -3.88 10.38
C LYS A 162 22.98 -2.94 10.34
N TYR A 163 22.75 -1.63 10.46
CA TYR A 163 23.85 -0.68 10.53
C TYR A 163 24.71 -0.89 11.77
N LEU A 164 24.12 -1.13 12.94
CA LEU A 164 24.88 -1.37 14.17
C LEU A 164 25.76 -2.62 14.09
N ASP A 165 25.32 -3.66 13.37
CA ASP A 165 26.12 -4.87 13.16
C ASP A 165 27.37 -4.61 12.30
N LEU A 166 27.32 -3.59 11.43
CA LEU A 166 28.39 -3.22 10.50
C LEU A 166 29.24 -2.04 11.00
N ALA A 167 28.72 -1.25 11.93
CA ALA A 167 29.31 0.00 12.39
C ALA A 167 30.54 -0.22 13.27
N THR A 168 31.49 0.70 13.16
CA THR A 168 32.61 0.82 14.11
C THR A 168 32.13 1.25 15.50
N GLU A 169 32.96 1.05 16.52
CA GLU A 169 32.61 1.40 17.89
C GLU A 169 32.39 2.93 18.07
N ASP A 170 33.16 3.74 17.34
CA ASP A 170 32.97 5.20 17.34
C ASP A 170 31.62 5.62 16.73
N GLU A 171 31.19 4.93 15.67
CA GLU A 171 29.89 5.17 15.03
C GLU A 171 28.72 4.75 15.94
N LYS A 172 28.83 3.60 16.61
CA LYS A 172 27.85 3.14 17.61
C LYS A 172 27.73 4.14 18.76
N ASN A 173 28.85 4.56 19.35
CA ASN A 173 28.90 5.57 20.41
C ASN A 173 28.36 6.94 19.96
N SER A 174 28.53 7.30 18.68
CA SER A 174 27.92 8.50 18.09
C SER A 174 26.39 8.41 18.02
N LEU A 175 25.86 7.23 17.66
CA LEU A 175 24.42 6.97 17.61
C LEU A 175 23.79 6.91 19.00
N ASP A 176 24.43 6.23 19.97
CA ASP A 176 23.95 6.17 21.35
C ASP A 176 23.80 7.58 21.95
N ARG A 177 24.85 8.41 21.84
CA ARG A 177 24.81 9.82 22.27
C ARG A 177 23.68 10.61 21.60
N TYR A 178 23.44 10.36 20.32
CA TYR A 178 22.39 11.03 19.56
C TYR A 178 20.99 10.65 20.06
N VAL A 179 20.74 9.35 20.27
CA VAL A 179 19.44 8.82 20.69
C VAL A 179 19.13 9.24 22.12
N GLU A 180 20.09 9.15 23.03
CA GLU A 180 19.92 9.64 24.39
C GLU A 180 19.62 11.13 24.46
N LYS A 181 20.29 11.94 23.62
CA LYS A 181 19.99 13.37 23.54
C LYS A 181 18.53 13.60 23.14
N GLN A 182 18.03 12.86 22.15
CA GLN A 182 16.62 12.93 21.76
C GLN A 182 15.67 12.51 22.89
N GLY A 183 16.02 11.48 23.66
CA GLY A 183 15.27 11.05 24.83
C GLY A 183 15.22 12.12 25.92
N ARG A 184 16.38 12.69 26.27
CA ARG A 184 16.50 13.79 27.25
C ARG A 184 15.72 15.03 26.84
N ASP A 185 15.81 15.44 25.57
CA ASP A 185 15.07 16.60 25.05
C ASP A 185 13.55 16.40 25.20
N PHE A 186 13.07 15.16 25.05
CA PHE A 186 11.67 14.81 25.25
C PHE A 186 11.27 14.83 26.74
N TYR A 187 12.07 14.25 27.64
CA TYR A 187 11.81 14.31 29.08
C TYR A 187 11.88 15.75 29.61
N ASN A 188 12.87 16.55 29.21
CA ASN A 188 12.98 17.96 29.58
C ASN A 188 11.79 18.81 29.10
N LYS A 189 11.13 18.41 28.01
CA LYS A 189 9.92 19.07 27.50
C LYS A 189 8.67 18.73 28.32
N ILE A 190 8.65 17.57 28.97
CA ILE A 190 7.52 17.08 29.79
C ILE A 190 7.69 17.43 31.27
N SER A 191 8.93 17.41 31.78
CA SER A 191 9.29 17.83 33.14
C SER A 191 10.22 19.04 33.09
N LYS A 192 9.82 20.19 33.65
CA LYS A 192 10.75 21.28 34.00
C LYS A 192 11.67 20.88 35.16
N VAL A 193 12.37 19.75 35.12
CA VAL A 193 13.23 19.29 36.23
C VAL A 193 14.43 18.47 35.73
N HIS A 194 15.59 19.02 36.10
CA HIS A 194 16.93 18.47 36.35
C HIS A 194 17.71 17.73 35.23
N GLN A 195 18.66 18.51 34.69
CA GLN A 195 19.97 18.03 34.24
C GLN A 195 20.65 17.27 35.38
N ASN A 196 21.14 16.06 35.11
CA ASN A 196 22.46 15.56 35.53
C ASN A 196 22.59 14.07 35.20
N SER A 197 23.12 13.75 34.01
CA SER A 197 23.81 12.48 33.75
C SER A 197 24.74 12.67 32.55
N THR A 198 26.04 12.65 32.82
CA THR A 198 27.14 12.85 31.86
C THR A 198 27.84 11.52 31.59
N SER A 199 27.20 10.66 30.82
CA SER A 199 27.84 9.59 30.05
C SER A 199 26.76 8.86 29.27
N ALA A 200 26.96 8.68 27.97
CA ALA A 200 26.10 7.79 27.23
C ALA A 200 26.43 6.35 27.65
N SER A 201 25.41 5.56 27.97
CA SER A 201 25.63 4.13 28.24
C SER A 201 25.78 3.42 26.90
N GLU A 202 26.93 2.78 26.70
CA GLU A 202 27.17 1.89 25.56
C GLU A 202 26.01 0.89 25.42
N GLY A 203 25.44 0.79 24.21
CA GLY A 203 24.31 -0.10 23.94
C GLY A 203 22.93 0.48 24.27
N TYR A 204 22.82 1.78 24.57
CA TYR A 204 21.54 2.45 24.84
C TYR A 204 20.54 2.30 23.69
N LEU A 205 20.97 2.52 22.44
CA LEU A 205 20.11 2.41 21.27
C LEU A 205 19.58 0.99 21.11
N LYS A 206 20.44 -0.02 21.27
CA LYS A 206 20.02 -1.43 21.23
C LYS A 206 18.97 -1.72 22.30
N ALA A 207 19.19 -1.28 23.53
CA ALA A 207 18.23 -1.42 24.62
C ALA A 207 16.88 -0.71 24.34
N VAL A 208 16.89 0.46 23.69
CA VAL A 208 15.65 1.18 23.32
C VAL A 208 14.89 0.45 22.21
N LEU A 209 15.59 -0.14 21.25
CA LEU A 209 14.99 -0.92 20.16
C LEU A 209 14.34 -2.22 20.68
N GLU A 210 15.00 -2.90 21.62
CA GLU A 210 14.57 -4.18 22.20
C GLU A 210 13.42 -4.05 23.21
N GLN A 211 13.38 -2.98 24.00
CA GLN A 211 12.44 -2.87 25.13
C GLN A 211 11.03 -2.37 24.75
N GLU A 212 10.67 -2.30 23.46
CA GLU A 212 9.40 -1.75 22.97
C GLU A 212 8.93 -0.49 23.72
N ARG A 213 9.87 0.37 24.14
CA ARG A 213 9.56 1.60 24.87
C ARG A 213 9.01 2.64 23.87
N ALA A 214 7.78 2.41 23.42
CA ALA A 214 7.07 3.22 22.42
C ALA A 214 7.05 4.72 22.78
N TYR A 215 7.14 5.05 24.07
CA TYR A 215 7.19 6.43 24.56
C TYR A 215 8.54 7.13 24.31
N VAL A 216 9.63 6.37 24.25
CA VAL A 216 10.98 6.93 24.06
C VAL A 216 11.25 7.18 22.58
N MET A 217 10.71 6.35 21.69
CA MET A 217 11.05 6.34 20.26
C MET A 217 9.81 6.20 19.38
N ASP A 218 9.18 7.34 19.06
CA ASP A 218 8.11 7.43 18.07
C ASP A 218 8.64 7.38 16.62
N SER A 219 7.73 7.31 15.64
CA SER A 219 8.06 7.24 14.22
C SER A 219 8.92 8.42 13.73
N ASP A 220 8.79 9.60 14.34
CA ASP A 220 9.59 10.77 14.00
C ASP A 220 11.03 10.61 14.47
N LYS A 221 11.21 10.17 15.71
CA LYS A 221 12.52 9.89 16.30
C LYS A 221 13.24 8.76 15.55
N LEU A 222 12.53 7.69 15.15
CA LEU A 222 13.07 6.64 14.29
C LEU A 222 13.60 7.21 12.97
N ALA A 223 12.78 8.01 12.28
CA ALA A 223 13.18 8.63 11.03
C ALA A 223 14.42 9.53 11.20
N ARG A 224 14.54 10.24 12.32
CA ARG A 224 15.73 11.05 12.65
C ARG A 224 16.98 10.21 12.89
N VAL A 225 16.86 9.03 13.50
CA VAL A 225 18.00 8.12 13.72
C VAL A 225 18.46 7.53 12.38
N VAL A 226 17.53 7.03 11.57
CA VAL A 226 17.85 6.54 10.21
C VAL A 226 18.49 7.64 9.36
N ASN A 227 17.98 8.87 9.43
CA ASN A 227 18.59 10.01 8.73
C ASN A 227 20.01 10.33 9.21
N LYS A 228 20.31 10.12 10.50
CA LYS A 228 21.66 10.29 11.05
C LYS A 228 22.61 9.23 10.46
N ILE A 229 22.16 7.97 10.37
CA ILE A 229 22.90 6.88 9.71
C ILE A 229 23.18 7.25 8.25
N PHE A 230 22.16 7.67 7.50
CA PHE A 230 22.33 8.08 6.10
C PHE A 230 23.34 9.22 5.91
N LYS A 231 23.35 10.20 6.83
CA LYS A 231 24.35 11.27 6.81
C LYS A 231 25.76 10.78 7.11
N MET A 232 25.90 9.78 7.98
CA MET A 232 27.20 9.16 8.28
C MET A 232 27.74 8.43 7.06
N LEU A 233 26.92 7.59 6.41
CA LEU A 233 27.27 6.91 5.15
C LEU A 233 27.69 7.90 4.06
N LYS A 234 26.97 9.01 3.90
CA LYS A 234 27.33 10.07 2.95
C LYS A 234 28.69 10.69 3.27
N SER A 235 28.96 10.94 4.56
CA SER A 235 30.19 11.61 5.00
C SER A 235 31.42 10.70 4.90
N SER A 236 31.24 9.39 5.06
CA SER A 236 32.30 8.39 4.87
C SER A 236 32.46 7.91 3.42
N ASN A 237 31.63 8.41 2.49
CA ASN A 237 31.57 7.95 1.10
C ASN A 237 31.37 6.43 1.00
N ASP A 238 30.51 5.88 1.87
CA ASP A 238 30.21 4.46 1.98
C ASP A 238 29.41 3.98 0.75
N ASP A 239 29.73 2.79 0.25
CA ASP A 239 29.08 2.18 -0.92
C ASP A 239 27.58 1.91 -0.71
N LYS A 240 27.14 1.80 0.56
CA LYS A 240 25.74 1.65 0.97
C LYS A 240 24.93 2.93 0.88
N TYR A 241 25.58 4.09 0.74
CA TYR A 241 24.88 5.36 0.50
C TYR A 241 24.07 5.31 -0.80
N ASP A 242 22.95 6.04 -0.80
CA ASP A 242 22.05 6.21 -1.93
C ASP A 242 21.58 7.67 -1.92
N GLU A 243 21.58 8.32 -3.08
CA GLU A 243 21.16 9.72 -3.22
C GLU A 243 19.73 9.97 -2.71
N ARG A 244 18.86 8.95 -2.74
CA ARG A 244 17.48 9.04 -2.26
C ARG A 244 17.39 9.24 -0.74
N TYR A 245 18.48 9.02 -0.01
CA TYR A 245 18.57 9.29 1.41
C TYR A 245 18.66 10.79 1.74
N ASP A 246 18.95 11.64 0.75
CA ASP A 246 19.02 13.07 0.96
C ASP A 246 17.67 13.64 1.40
N ASN A 247 17.72 14.48 2.44
CA ASN A 247 16.54 15.08 3.08
C ASN A 247 15.48 14.06 3.52
N PHE A 248 15.90 12.81 3.80
CA PHE A 248 14.98 11.71 4.13
C PHE A 248 14.00 12.08 5.25
N VAL A 249 14.48 12.62 6.37
CA VAL A 249 13.62 12.95 7.52
C VAL A 249 12.59 14.02 7.18
N ASP A 250 12.97 15.08 6.46
CA ASP A 250 12.07 16.18 6.13
C ASP A 250 11.00 15.75 5.13
N ASN A 251 11.41 14.97 4.13
CA ASN A 251 10.51 14.35 3.18
C ASN A 251 9.54 13.38 3.88
N TYR A 252 10.03 12.50 4.76
CA TYR A 252 9.19 11.51 5.45
C TYR A 252 8.18 12.19 6.38
N ARG A 253 8.61 13.22 7.11
CA ARG A 253 7.71 14.05 7.93
C ARG A 253 6.60 14.67 7.12
N SER A 254 6.94 15.29 5.99
CA SER A 254 5.96 15.97 5.12
C SER A 254 5.02 14.97 4.45
N ASN A 255 5.57 13.91 3.87
CA ASN A 255 4.83 12.99 2.99
C ASN A 255 4.02 11.94 3.74
N ILE A 256 4.45 11.55 4.96
CA ILE A 256 3.86 10.44 5.71
C ILE A 256 3.34 10.92 7.08
N LEU A 257 4.20 11.47 7.94
CA LEU A 257 3.81 11.73 9.33
C LEU A 257 2.78 12.84 9.45
N LYS A 258 2.93 13.93 8.67
CA LYS A 258 1.98 15.03 8.64
C LYS A 258 0.60 14.57 8.17
N GLU A 259 0.55 13.84 7.04
CA GLU A 259 -0.70 13.28 6.51
C GLU A 259 -1.37 12.33 7.50
N ARG A 260 -0.59 11.42 8.12
CA ARG A 260 -1.08 10.50 9.15
C ARG A 260 -1.70 11.25 10.32
N ASN A 261 -1.02 12.28 10.84
CA ASN A 261 -1.49 13.04 12.00
C ASN A 261 -2.75 13.85 11.66
N LEU A 262 -2.81 14.48 10.48
CA LEU A 262 -4.01 15.19 10.02
C LEU A 262 -5.22 14.25 9.95
N LEU A 263 -5.05 13.07 9.35
CA LEU A 263 -6.11 12.07 9.21
C LEU A 263 -6.51 11.39 10.52
N ALA A 264 -5.60 11.32 11.50
CA ALA A 264 -5.90 10.82 12.84
C ALA A 264 -6.90 11.71 13.58
N HIS A 265 -6.81 13.04 13.38
CA HIS A 265 -7.64 14.04 14.04
C HIS A 265 -8.85 14.48 13.21
N ALA A 266 -9.01 13.95 12.00
CA ALA A 266 -10.12 14.26 11.11
C ALA A 266 -11.47 13.76 11.67
N LYS A 267 -12.41 14.69 11.85
CA LYS A 267 -13.84 14.40 12.04
C LYS A 267 -14.48 14.24 10.67
N THR A 268 -15.27 13.18 10.50
CA THR A 268 -15.77 12.76 9.18
C THR A 268 -17.01 13.55 8.78
N ASP A 269 -16.98 14.20 7.63
CA ASP A 269 -18.18 14.55 6.85
C ASP A 269 -17.89 14.29 5.36
N GLY A 270 -18.54 13.27 4.78
CA GLY A 270 -18.59 13.06 3.32
C GLY A 270 -18.22 11.66 2.80
N VAL A 271 -18.84 11.31 1.67
CA VAL A 271 -18.56 10.13 0.83
C VAL A 271 -18.08 10.66 -0.53
N HIS A 272 -16.97 10.13 -1.04
CA HIS A 272 -16.22 10.54 -2.26
C HIS A 272 -15.39 11.82 -2.15
N GLY A 273 -14.12 11.63 -1.80
CA GLY A 273 -13.28 12.73 -1.39
C GLY A 273 -13.79 13.38 -0.11
N PHE A 274 -12.89 13.99 0.64
CA PHE A 274 -13.25 14.56 1.93
C PHE A 274 -12.42 15.79 2.22
N LYS A 275 -12.96 16.66 3.06
CA LYS A 275 -12.29 17.88 3.48
C LYS A 275 -11.88 17.75 4.94
N ILE A 276 -10.64 18.11 5.24
CA ILE A 276 -10.13 18.18 6.62
C ILE A 276 -9.70 19.60 6.87
N GLU A 277 -10.22 20.19 7.93
CA GLU A 277 -9.68 21.42 8.49
C GLU A 277 -8.45 21.07 9.33
N ASN A 278 -7.30 21.66 8.99
CA ASN A 278 -6.08 21.50 9.76
C ASN A 278 -6.14 22.36 11.05
N GLN A 279 -5.13 22.23 11.91
CA GLN A 279 -5.04 23.01 13.16
C GLN A 279 -4.97 24.54 12.96
N ASP A 280 -4.63 24.99 11.74
CA ASP A 280 -4.53 26.41 11.38
C ASP A 280 -5.81 26.94 10.70
N GLY A 281 -6.90 26.17 10.69
CA GLY A 281 -8.17 26.54 10.05
C GLY A 281 -8.19 26.43 8.51
N ARG A 282 -7.14 25.85 7.90
CA ARG A 282 -7.08 25.61 6.45
C ARG A 282 -7.78 24.32 6.09
N ILE A 283 -8.65 24.40 5.09
CA ILE A 283 -9.35 23.24 4.55
C ILE A 283 -8.48 22.57 3.48
N ILE A 284 -8.13 21.31 3.71
CA ILE A 284 -7.42 20.43 2.78
C ILE A 284 -8.46 19.51 2.11
N THR A 285 -8.46 19.46 0.78
CA THR A 285 -9.33 18.56 0.01
C THR A 285 -8.55 17.30 -0.36
N TYR A 286 -9.08 16.14 0.00
CA TYR A 286 -8.57 14.82 -0.36
C TYR A 286 -9.40 14.29 -1.52
N ASP A 287 -9.06 14.70 -2.73
CA ASP A 287 -9.62 14.14 -3.97
C ASP A 287 -8.80 12.93 -4.45
N SER A 288 -9.13 12.38 -5.62
CA SER A 288 -8.40 11.26 -6.21
C SER A 288 -6.92 11.58 -6.47
N VAL A 289 -6.57 12.84 -6.76
CA VAL A 289 -5.18 13.26 -6.98
C VAL A 289 -4.41 13.17 -5.68
N LYS A 290 -4.94 13.74 -4.59
CA LYS A 290 -4.29 13.67 -3.28
C LYS A 290 -4.24 12.25 -2.72
N CYS A 291 -5.30 11.47 -2.90
CA CYS A 291 -5.30 10.05 -2.51
C CYS A 291 -4.24 9.25 -3.29
N ASN A 292 -4.08 9.54 -4.58
CA ASN A 292 -3.03 8.93 -5.40
C ASN A 292 -1.63 9.33 -4.95
N GLU A 293 -1.42 10.61 -4.63
CA GLU A 293 -0.15 11.13 -4.09
C GLU A 293 0.24 10.39 -2.79
N ILE A 294 -0.70 10.21 -1.86
CA ILE A 294 -0.47 9.49 -0.60
C ILE A 294 -0.05 8.04 -0.87
N ARG A 295 -0.77 7.33 -1.74
CA ARG A 295 -0.39 5.96 -2.15
C ARG A 295 1.00 5.94 -2.79
N GLY A 296 1.32 6.91 -3.64
CA GLY A 296 2.64 7.04 -4.26
C GLY A 296 3.75 7.26 -3.25
N ASN A 297 3.53 8.12 -2.25
CA ASN A 297 4.48 8.32 -1.16
C ASN A 297 4.70 7.01 -0.37
N ILE A 298 3.63 6.28 -0.04
CA ILE A 298 3.73 4.99 0.64
C ILE A 298 4.57 4.00 -0.19
N ASN A 299 4.31 3.87 -1.49
CA ASN A 299 5.07 3.01 -2.39
C ASN A 299 6.54 3.40 -2.44
N ARG A 300 6.82 4.70 -2.53
CA ARG A 300 8.18 5.24 -2.55
C ARG A 300 8.96 4.84 -1.30
N TYR A 301 8.41 5.00 -0.11
CA TYR A 301 9.10 4.63 1.14
C TYR A 301 9.19 3.12 1.31
N ASN A 302 8.17 2.36 0.91
CA ASN A 302 8.26 0.90 0.90
C ASN A 302 9.44 0.43 0.04
N ASN A 303 9.54 0.90 -1.20
CA ASN A 303 10.64 0.54 -2.10
C ASN A 303 12.00 1.00 -1.56
N LEU A 304 12.09 2.25 -1.06
CA LEU A 304 13.32 2.76 -0.45
C LEU A 304 13.83 1.83 0.65
N PHE A 305 12.95 1.44 1.58
CA PHE A 305 13.34 0.59 2.70
C PHE A 305 13.66 -0.84 2.28
N GLU A 306 12.89 -1.45 1.38
CA GLU A 306 13.16 -2.80 0.86
C GLU A 306 14.51 -2.84 0.14
N GLU A 307 14.78 -1.90 -0.75
CA GLU A 307 16.03 -1.83 -1.49
C GLU A 307 17.22 -1.52 -0.57
N THR A 308 17.04 -0.67 0.45
CA THR A 308 18.06 -0.41 1.48
C THR A 308 18.39 -1.70 2.23
N LEU A 309 17.36 -2.41 2.72
CA LEU A 309 17.53 -3.65 3.48
C LEU A 309 18.14 -4.77 2.64
N HIS A 310 17.81 -4.85 1.36
CA HIS A 310 18.43 -5.77 0.40
C HIS A 310 19.90 -5.41 0.15
N LYS A 311 20.23 -4.12 -0.05
CA LYS A 311 21.61 -3.65 -0.28
C LYS A 311 22.52 -3.89 0.93
N TRP A 312 21.96 -3.88 2.14
CA TRP A 312 22.70 -4.06 3.40
C TRP A 312 22.64 -5.50 3.93
N GLY A 313 21.99 -6.43 3.21
CA GLY A 313 21.99 -7.86 3.50
C GLY A 313 23.01 -8.58 2.65
#